data_AF-A0A370P8F7-F1
#
_entry.id   AF-A0A370P8F7-F1
#
_cell.length_a   1.000
_cell.length_b   1.000
_cell.length_c   1.000
_cell.angle_alpha   90.00
_cell.angle_beta   90.00
_cell.angle_gamma   90.00
#
_symmetry.space_group_name_H-M   'P 1'
#
loop_
_entity.id
_entity.type
_entity.pdbx_description
1 polymer ?
#
loop_
_entity_poly.entity_id
_entity_poly.type
_entity_poly.pdbx_seq_one_letter_code
_entity_poly.pdbx_strand_id
1 'polypeptide(L)'
;MTVLETPAGLVPITADCEGGKCKEVAFNTVSPFVFALDYKIDVPTLGFVSVDIAWGGMIYGLVDAISLGISINNQNGPKLIEYGERIKDALQKAPFVPVHPESPSIRGSSILQFTEPLIGIL
;
A
#
# COMPACT_ATOMS: atom_id res chain seq x y z
N MET A 1 12.93 16.79 18.15
CA MET A 1 12.32 16.94 16.81
C MET A 1 13.45 17.05 15.80
N THR A 2 13.42 16.24 14.76
CA THR A 2 14.38 16.32 13.64
C THR A 2 13.59 16.28 12.33
N VAL A 3 14.23 16.62 11.21
CA VAL A 3 13.63 16.54 9.87
C VAL A 3 14.49 15.62 9.02
N LEU A 4 13.86 14.67 8.32
CA LEU A 4 14.53 13.83 7.33
C LEU A 4 14.12 14.25 5.92
N GLU A 5 15.08 14.19 4.99
CA GLU A 5 14.83 14.37 3.57
C GLU A 5 14.63 13.00 2.90
N THR A 6 13.55 12.87 2.13
CA THR A 6 13.19 11.63 1.43
C THR A 6 12.85 11.93 -0.03
N PRO A 7 12.77 10.91 -0.93
CA PRO A 7 12.32 11.12 -2.30
C PRO A 7 10.91 11.73 -2.42
N ALA A 8 10.07 11.59 -1.37
CA ALA A 8 8.73 12.14 -1.31
C ALA A 8 8.66 13.53 -0.65
N GLY A 9 9.79 14.08 -0.20
CA GLY A 9 9.90 15.40 0.46
C GLY A 9 10.42 15.33 1.90
N LEU A 10 10.33 16.48 2.59
CA LEU A 10 10.76 16.63 3.99
C LEU A 10 9.73 16.03 4.94
N VAL A 11 10.21 15.21 5.88
CA VAL A 11 9.39 14.51 6.87
C VAL A 11 9.82 14.95 8.28
N PRO A 12 9.00 15.74 8.99
CA PRO A 12 9.23 16.06 10.39
C PRO A 12 9.02 14.83 11.27
N ILE A 13 9.94 14.63 12.21
CA ILE A 13 9.97 13.46 13.09
C ILE A 13 10.05 13.87 14.56
N THR A 14 9.21 13.22 15.36
CA THR A 14 9.24 13.24 16.82
C THR A 14 9.66 11.87 17.32
N ALA A 15 10.81 11.80 17.99
CA ALA A 15 11.31 10.58 18.62
C ALA A 15 11.15 10.70 20.14
N ASP A 16 10.49 9.72 20.74
CA ASP A 16 10.47 9.55 22.19
C ASP A 16 11.64 8.64 22.59
N CYS A 17 12.47 9.13 23.52
CA CYS A 17 13.75 8.53 23.87
C CYS A 17 13.88 8.42 25.38
N GLU A 18 14.15 7.21 25.88
CA GLU A 18 14.32 6.91 27.29
C GLU A 18 15.55 6.03 27.48
N GLY A 19 16.39 6.35 28.48
CA GLY A 19 17.59 5.56 28.80
C GLY A 19 18.59 5.45 27.65
N GLY A 20 18.70 6.49 26.82
CA GLY A 20 19.58 6.52 25.64
C GLY A 20 19.09 5.70 24.44
N LYS A 21 17.84 5.22 24.46
CA LYS A 21 17.23 4.47 23.35
C LYS A 21 15.95 5.15 22.87
N CYS A 22 15.76 5.22 21.56
CA CYS A 22 14.49 5.60 20.97
C CYS A 22 13.47 4.48 21.16
N LYS A 23 12.30 4.81 21.73
CA LYS A 23 11.20 3.90 22.04
C LYS A 23 10.09 3.97 20.99
N GLU A 24 9.79 5.18 20.52
CA GLU A 24 8.72 5.44 19.57
C GLU A 24 9.14 6.58 18.63
N VAL A 25 8.65 6.52 17.40
CA VAL A 25 8.86 7.54 16.39
C VAL A 25 7.53 7.87 15.73
N ALA A 26 7.14 9.13 15.79
CA ALA A 26 6.00 9.67 15.07
C ALA A 26 6.49 10.58 13.94
N PHE A 27 5.83 10.49 12.78
CA PHE A 27 6.12 11.34 11.63
C PHE A 27 4.85 11.67 10.88
N ASN A 28 4.81 12.86 10.28
CA ASN A 28 3.74 13.23 9.37
C ASN A 28 4.18 12.87 7.96
N THR A 29 3.41 12.01 7.31
CA THR A 29 3.63 11.66 5.91
C THR A 29 3.18 12.80 5.00
N VAL A 30 3.54 12.68 3.72
CA VAL A 30 2.93 13.46 2.65
C VAL A 30 1.41 13.32 2.65
N SER A 31 0.71 14.35 2.13
CA SER A 31 -0.76 14.37 2.02
C SER A 31 -1.27 13.16 1.24
N PRO A 32 -1.99 12.22 1.88
CA PRO A 32 -2.50 11.04 1.20
C PRO A 32 -3.73 11.39 0.35
N PHE A 33 -3.93 10.68 -0.74
CA PHE A 33 -5.12 10.83 -1.58
C PHE A 33 -5.40 9.55 -2.37
N VAL A 34 -6.60 9.45 -2.94
CA VAL A 34 -7.06 8.29 -3.71
C VAL A 34 -7.07 8.61 -5.21
N PHE A 35 -6.54 7.70 -6.02
CA PHE A 35 -6.63 7.76 -7.47
C PHE A 35 -7.90 7.09 -8.00
N ALA A 36 -8.24 5.92 -7.45
CA ALA A 36 -9.42 5.16 -7.84
C ALA A 36 -9.88 4.29 -6.67
N LEU A 37 -11.20 4.10 -6.56
CA LEU A 37 -11.81 3.11 -5.67
C LEU A 37 -12.44 2.02 -6.53
N ASP A 38 -12.43 0.80 -6.02
CA ASP A 38 -13.06 -0.37 -6.64
C ASP A 38 -12.68 -0.58 -8.11
N TYR A 39 -11.43 -0.28 -8.46
CA TYR A 39 -10.95 -0.44 -9.83
C TYR A 39 -10.80 -1.93 -10.15
N LYS A 40 -11.66 -2.44 -11.04
CA LYS A 40 -11.68 -3.85 -11.42
C LYS A 40 -10.60 -4.15 -12.45
N ILE A 41 -9.74 -5.11 -12.13
CA ILE A 41 -8.74 -5.66 -13.04
C ILE A 41 -8.97 -7.15 -13.25
N ASP A 42 -8.73 -7.63 -14.47
CA ASP A 42 -8.73 -9.06 -14.77
C ASP A 42 -7.36 -9.64 -14.41
N VAL A 43 -7.35 -10.58 -13.46
CA VAL A 43 -6.14 -11.24 -12.99
C VAL A 43 -6.22 -12.71 -13.42
N PRO A 44 -5.32 -13.18 -14.30
CA PRO A 44 -5.32 -14.56 -14.75
C PRO A 44 -5.41 -15.52 -13.57
N THR A 45 -6.32 -16.49 -13.65
CA THR A 45 -6.65 -17.51 -12.62
C THR A 45 -7.37 -17.04 -11.36
N LEU A 46 -7.43 -15.72 -11.09
CA LEU A 46 -8.19 -15.15 -9.96
C LEU A 46 -9.48 -14.45 -10.42
N GLY A 47 -9.61 -14.15 -11.71
CA GLY A 47 -10.74 -13.44 -12.28
C GLY A 47 -10.69 -11.95 -12.00
N PHE A 48 -11.85 -11.31 -11.90
CA PHE A 48 -11.93 -9.88 -11.61
C PHE A 48 -11.65 -9.59 -10.13
N VAL A 49 -10.59 -8.81 -9.88
CA VAL A 49 -10.20 -8.34 -8.56
C VAL A 49 -10.49 -6.85 -8.44
N SER A 50 -11.16 -6.43 -7.37
CA SER A 50 -11.36 -5.02 -7.02
C SER A 50 -10.11 -4.50 -6.33
N VAL A 51 -9.58 -3.37 -6.80
CA VAL A 51 -8.38 -2.75 -6.25
C VAL A 51 -8.63 -1.26 -5.99
N ASP A 52 -8.37 -0.80 -4.77
CA ASP A 52 -8.26 0.63 -4.50
C ASP A 52 -6.86 1.10 -4.81
N ILE A 53 -6.71 2.28 -5.42
CA ILE A 53 -5.42 2.83 -5.81
C ILE A 53 -5.24 4.15 -5.07
N ALA A 54 -4.22 4.24 -4.22
CA ALA A 54 -4.00 5.39 -3.37
C ALA A 54 -2.53 5.79 -3.25
N TRP A 55 -2.32 7.06 -2.92
CA TRP A 55 -1.02 7.65 -2.59
C TRP A 55 -0.89 7.82 -1.08
N GLY A 56 0.26 7.39 -0.54
CA GLY A 56 0.65 7.61 0.86
C GLY A 56 2.16 7.82 1.03
N GLY A 57 2.83 8.35 0.00
CA GLY A 57 4.30 8.39 -0.13
C GLY A 57 4.84 7.42 -1.19
N MET A 58 4.07 6.38 -1.51
CA MET A 58 4.18 5.55 -2.71
C MET A 58 2.76 5.31 -3.26
N ILE A 59 2.66 4.83 -4.50
CA ILE A 59 1.38 4.43 -5.09
C ILE A 59 1.14 2.95 -4.75
N TYR A 60 0.03 2.70 -4.03
CA TYR A 60 -0.40 1.39 -3.57
C TYR A 60 -1.61 0.91 -4.35
N GLY A 61 -1.66 -0.39 -4.64
CA GLY A 61 -2.90 -1.11 -4.91
C GLY A 61 -3.34 -1.84 -3.64
N LEU A 62 -4.53 -1.57 -3.13
CA LEU A 62 -5.07 -2.19 -1.94
C LEU A 62 -6.15 -3.20 -2.32
N VAL A 63 -6.09 -4.39 -1.74
CA VAL A 63 -7.03 -5.48 -2.02
C VAL A 63 -7.51 -6.12 -0.73
N ASP A 64 -8.81 -6.36 -0.62
CA ASP A 64 -9.38 -7.17 0.46
C ASP A 64 -9.01 -8.64 0.26
N ALA A 65 -8.25 -9.20 1.20
CA ALA A 65 -7.83 -10.59 1.19
C ALA A 65 -9.04 -11.55 1.24
N ILE A 66 -10.10 -11.17 1.98
CA ILE A 66 -11.30 -12.00 2.13
C ILE A 66 -12.00 -12.21 0.79
N SER A 67 -12.03 -11.18 -0.06
CA SER A 67 -12.58 -11.27 -1.42
C SER A 67 -11.88 -12.33 -2.30
N LEU A 68 -10.64 -12.69 -1.97
CA LEU A 68 -9.83 -13.70 -2.64
C LEU A 68 -9.88 -15.08 -1.93
N GLY A 69 -10.66 -15.19 -0.86
CA GLY A 69 -10.72 -16.41 -0.04
C GLY A 69 -9.42 -16.72 0.68
N ILE A 70 -8.64 -15.71 1.06
CA ILE A 70 -7.40 -15.84 1.83
C ILE A 70 -7.42 -14.93 3.05
N SER A 71 -6.80 -15.35 4.14
CA SER A 71 -6.62 -14.55 5.36
C SER A 71 -5.15 -14.18 5.56
N ILE A 72 -4.87 -13.05 6.21
CA ILE A 72 -3.51 -12.56 6.47
C ILE A 72 -2.95 -13.27 7.70
N ASN A 73 -2.24 -14.38 7.46
CA ASN A 73 -1.52 -15.12 8.51
C ASN A 73 -0.25 -15.78 7.95
N ASN A 74 0.60 -16.27 8.85
CA ASN A 74 1.88 -16.87 8.48
C ASN A 74 1.72 -18.11 7.58
N GLN A 75 0.67 -18.91 7.79
CA GLN A 75 0.43 -20.12 6.99
C GLN A 75 0.12 -19.77 5.52
N ASN A 76 -0.54 -18.65 5.29
CA ASN A 76 -0.90 -18.16 3.97
C ASN A 76 0.20 -17.32 3.30
N GLY A 77 1.34 -17.07 3.96
CA GLY A 77 2.43 -16.24 3.44
C GLY A 77 2.83 -16.52 1.98
N PRO A 78 3.13 -17.78 1.60
CA PRO A 78 3.46 -18.11 0.21
C PRO A 78 2.34 -17.77 -0.79
N LYS A 79 1.08 -18.00 -0.40
CA LYS A 79 -0.09 -17.73 -1.26
C LYS A 79 -0.39 -16.23 -1.37
N LEU A 80 -0.17 -15.46 -0.30
CA LEU A 80 -0.24 -14.00 -0.31
C LEU A 80 0.82 -13.42 -1.27
N ILE A 81 2.04 -13.95 -1.26
CA ILE A 81 3.09 -13.54 -2.21
C ILE A 81 2.67 -13.88 -3.65
N GLU A 82 2.22 -15.10 -3.90
CA GLU A 82 1.77 -15.53 -5.23
C GLU A 82 0.65 -14.65 -5.78
N TYR A 83 -0.42 -14.44 -4.99
CA TYR A 83 -1.56 -13.62 -5.40
C TYR A 83 -1.14 -12.16 -5.53
N GLY A 84 -0.31 -11.67 -4.61
CA GLY A 84 0.17 -10.30 -4.60
C GLY A 84 0.93 -9.94 -5.87
N GLU A 85 1.86 -10.80 -6.29
CA GLU A 85 2.63 -10.59 -7.52
C GLU A 85 1.76 -10.66 -8.78
N ARG A 86 0.79 -11.59 -8.84
CA ARG A 86 -0.15 -11.69 -9.98
C ARG A 86 -1.04 -10.46 -10.11
N ILE A 87 -1.60 -9.99 -9.00
CA ILE A 87 -2.46 -8.80 -8.97
C ILE A 87 -1.64 -7.56 -9.33
N LYS A 88 -0.42 -7.42 -8.78
CA LYS A 88 0.47 -6.30 -9.10
C LYS A 88 0.84 -6.26 -10.58
N ASP A 89 1.20 -7.40 -11.17
CA ASP A 89 1.50 -7.52 -12.61
C ASP A 89 0.28 -7.16 -13.48
N ALA A 90 -0.91 -7.66 -13.13
CA ALA A 90 -2.15 -7.31 -13.82
C ALA A 90 -2.47 -5.81 -13.70
N LEU A 91 -2.30 -5.22 -12.52
CA LEU A 91 -2.52 -3.79 -12.28
C LEU A 91 -1.55 -2.92 -13.10
N GLN A 92 -0.29 -3.33 -13.21
CA GLN A 92 0.71 -2.62 -14.02
C GLN A 92 0.40 -2.66 -15.53
N LYS A 93 -0.29 -3.70 -15.99
CA LYS A 93 -0.71 -3.87 -17.40
C LYS A 93 -2.08 -3.28 -17.69
N ALA A 94 -2.82 -2.86 -16.66
CA ALA A 94 -4.15 -2.32 -16.81
C ALA A 94 -4.13 -0.96 -17.55
N PRO A 95 -5.22 -0.57 -18.23
CA PRO A 95 -5.26 0.69 -18.98
C PRO A 95 -5.08 1.95 -18.11
N PHE A 96 -5.56 1.91 -16.86
CA PHE A 96 -5.43 3.01 -15.93
C PHE A 96 -4.04 3.02 -15.28
N VAL A 97 -3.25 4.06 -15.58
CA VAL A 97 -1.95 4.29 -14.95
C VAL A 97 -2.07 5.50 -14.01
N PRO A 98 -2.01 5.31 -12.68
CA PRO A 98 -2.01 6.43 -11.75
C PRO A 98 -0.75 7.27 -11.93
N VAL A 99 -0.87 8.60 -11.90
CA VAL A 99 0.25 9.55 -12.04
C VAL A 99 0.10 10.61 -10.96
N HIS A 100 1.13 10.81 -10.14
CA HIS A 100 1.07 11.80 -9.07
C HIS A 100 0.86 13.21 -9.67
N PRO A 101 -0.11 14.01 -9.16
CA PRO A 101 -0.51 15.27 -9.78
C PRO A 101 0.62 16.32 -9.80
N GLU A 102 1.49 16.30 -8.80
CA GLU A 102 2.59 17.27 -8.67
C GLU A 102 3.94 16.73 -9.14
N SER A 103 4.05 15.42 -9.44
CA SER A 103 5.32 14.77 -9.80
C SER A 103 5.10 13.66 -10.83
N PRO A 104 5.04 14.00 -12.14
CA PRO A 104 4.70 13.03 -13.18
C PRO A 104 5.67 11.85 -13.35
N SER A 105 6.87 11.94 -12.78
CA SER A 105 7.82 10.82 -12.71
C SER A 105 7.37 9.72 -11.76
N ILE A 106 6.52 10.04 -10.78
CA ILE A 106 5.87 9.09 -9.88
C ILE A 106 4.59 8.59 -10.54
N ARG A 107 4.66 7.39 -11.11
CA ARG A 107 3.56 6.80 -11.87
C ARG A 107 3.53 5.28 -11.78
N GLY A 108 2.35 4.72 -11.95
CA GLY A 108 2.10 3.29 -11.79
C GLY A 108 2.08 2.87 -10.32
N SER A 109 1.50 1.70 -10.03
CA SER A 109 1.55 1.10 -8.70
C SER A 109 2.78 0.18 -8.59
N SER A 110 3.56 0.37 -7.53
CA SER A 110 4.74 -0.44 -7.24
C SER A 110 4.51 -1.41 -6.08
N ILE A 111 3.49 -1.18 -5.25
CA ILE A 111 3.22 -1.94 -4.04
C ILE A 111 1.78 -2.44 -4.04
N LEU A 112 1.61 -3.71 -3.70
CA LEU A 112 0.32 -4.26 -3.34
C LEU A 112 0.22 -4.42 -1.83
N GLN A 113 -0.89 -4.00 -1.25
CA GLN A 113 -1.22 -4.21 0.15
C GLN A 113 -2.50 -5.03 0.26
N PHE A 114 -2.43 -6.13 1.00
CA PHE A 114 -3.63 -6.84 1.44
C PHE A 114 -4.21 -6.18 2.68
N THR A 115 -5.53 -6.11 2.72
CA THR A 115 -6.31 -5.65 3.87
C THR A 115 -7.24 -6.76 4.32
N GLU A 116 -7.54 -6.79 5.61
CA GLU A 116 -8.63 -7.59 6.16
C GLU A 116 -9.23 -6.83 7.36
N PRO A 117 -10.51 -7.05 7.69
CA PRO A 117 -11.11 -6.49 8.89
C PRO A 117 -10.35 -6.91 10.15
N LEU A 118 -10.23 -5.98 11.09
CA LEU A 118 -9.69 -6.31 12.41
C LEU A 118 -10.72 -7.16 13.17
N ILE A 119 -10.43 -8.44 13.37
CA ILE A 119 -11.28 -9.33 14.17
C ILE A 119 -10.59 -9.56 15.52
N GLY A 120 -11.09 -8.94 16.60
CA GLY A 120 -10.76 -9.33 17.98
C GLY A 120 -9.84 -8.41 18.80
N ILE A 121 -9.97 -7.07 18.70
CA ILE A 121 -9.44 -6.16 19.74
C ILE A 121 -10.58 -5.21 20.17
N LEU A 122 -11.42 -5.70 21.08
CA LEU A 122 -12.22 -4.93 22.04
C LEU A 122 -12.01 -5.55 23.42
#